data_AF-A0A959J9I7-F1
#
_entry.id   AF-A0A959J9I7-F1
#
_cell.length_a   1.000
_cell.length_b   1.000
_cell.length_c   1.000
_cell.angle_alpha   90.00
_cell.angle_beta   90.00
_cell.angle_gamma   90.00
#
_symmetry.space_group_name_H-M   'P 1'
#
loop_
_entity.id
_entity.type
_entity.pdbx_description
1 polymer ?
#
loop_
_entity_poly.entity_id
_entity_poly.type
_entity_poly.pdbx_seq_one_letter_code
_entity_poly.pdbx_strand_id
1 'polypeptide(L)'
;MNDFPTTLAYSRSVAHSLFSVFLLVGLLTLGRLDAYAQAYSLPTPPEVLQAYDSQTRSPSGKPGSGYFQNRSDYKIWVELEPESRKVTGRESVTYTNNSPHTLDKLVVRLYQDIYKKGFFGDYSIDENDRTNGVEISLLAINGDTLS
;
A
#
# COMPACT_ATOMS: atom_id res chain seq x y z
N MET A 1 -44.60 73.46 44.01
CA MET A 1 -43.78 73.81 42.83
C MET A 1 -43.67 72.52 42.02
N ASN A 2 -44.25 72.51 40.82
CA ASN A 2 -44.48 71.30 40.04
C ASN A 2 -43.21 70.88 39.31
N ASP A 3 -42.70 69.68 39.57
CA ASP A 3 -41.64 69.08 38.75
C ASP A 3 -42.25 68.08 37.75
N PHE A 4 -42.13 68.40 36.46
CA PHE A 4 -42.48 67.53 35.33
C PHE A 4 -41.37 66.49 35.09
N PRO A 5 -41.69 65.24 34.68
CA PRO A 5 -40.71 64.16 34.71
C PRO A 5 -39.84 64.12 33.44
N THR A 6 -38.52 64.12 33.65
CA THR A 6 -37.44 63.90 32.67
C THR A 6 -37.35 62.45 32.13
N THR A 7 -38.40 61.65 32.33
CA THR A 7 -38.37 60.19 32.14
C THR A 7 -38.51 59.75 30.68
N LEU A 8 -39.11 60.58 29.82
CA LEU A 8 -39.40 60.20 28.43
C LEU A 8 -38.16 60.20 27.51
N ALA A 9 -37.14 61.00 27.79
CA ALA A 9 -35.93 61.08 26.98
C ALA A 9 -34.97 59.90 27.23
N TYR A 10 -34.90 59.41 28.47
CA TYR A 10 -34.07 58.27 28.86
C TYR A 10 -34.53 56.96 28.20
N SER A 11 -35.86 56.76 28.10
CA SER A 11 -36.50 55.56 27.57
C SER A 11 -36.16 55.26 26.10
N ARG A 12 -36.12 56.29 25.23
CA ARG A 12 -35.86 56.10 23.78
C ARG A 12 -34.40 55.77 23.44
N SER A 13 -33.45 56.29 24.22
CA SER A 13 -32.01 56.06 24.04
C SER A 13 -31.61 54.63 24.47
N VAL A 14 -32.13 54.20 25.62
CA VAL A 14 -31.91 52.84 26.15
C VAL A 14 -32.54 51.80 25.23
N ALA A 15 -33.71 52.06 24.66
CA ALA A 15 -34.37 51.14 23.73
C ALA A 15 -33.57 50.90 22.43
N HIS A 16 -32.94 51.93 21.84
CA HIS A 16 -32.08 51.77 20.66
C HIS A 16 -30.79 51.00 20.98
N SER A 17 -30.17 51.30 22.13
CA SER A 17 -28.96 50.59 22.59
C SER A 17 -29.23 49.10 22.84
N LEU A 18 -30.35 48.78 23.49
CA LEU A 18 -30.77 47.39 23.73
C LEU A 18 -31.11 46.66 22.42
N PHE A 19 -31.74 47.34 21.45
CA PHE A 19 -32.04 46.76 20.14
C PHE A 19 -30.76 46.47 19.33
N SER A 20 -29.77 47.37 19.36
CA SER A 20 -28.46 47.16 18.71
C SER A 20 -27.66 46.03 19.35
N VAL A 21 -27.71 45.88 20.68
CA VAL A 21 -27.07 44.75 21.38
C VAL A 21 -27.76 43.42 21.03
N PHE A 22 -29.09 43.41 20.96
CA PHE A 22 -29.83 42.21 20.50
C PHE A 22 -29.50 41.84 19.05
N LEU A 23 -29.36 42.83 18.16
CA LEU A 23 -28.97 42.62 16.77
C LEU A 23 -27.54 42.06 16.68
N LEU A 24 -26.61 42.59 17.48
CA LEU A 24 -25.20 42.15 17.50
C LEU A 24 -25.05 40.74 18.08
N VAL A 25 -25.79 40.40 19.14
CA VAL A 25 -25.84 39.06 19.73
C VAL A 25 -26.52 38.08 18.77
N GLY A 26 -27.56 38.50 18.06
CA GLY A 26 -28.19 37.73 16.99
C GLY A 26 -27.22 37.41 15.85
N LEU A 27 -26.43 38.39 15.41
CA LEU A 27 -25.42 38.20 14.35
C LEU A 27 -24.26 37.29 14.80
N LEU A 28 -23.81 37.43 16.05
CA LEU A 28 -22.76 36.60 16.66
C LEU A 28 -23.20 35.15 16.89
N THR A 29 -24.50 34.91 17.07
CA THR A 29 -25.07 33.56 17.24
C THR A 29 -25.44 32.90 15.92
N LEU A 30 -25.85 33.67 14.89
CA LEU A 30 -26.13 33.17 13.54
C LEU A 30 -24.86 32.88 12.70
N GLY A 31 -23.71 33.45 13.07
CA GLY A 31 -22.44 33.27 12.37
C GLY A 31 -21.75 31.90 12.55
N ARG A 32 -22.32 30.97 13.32
CA ARG A 32 -21.78 29.61 13.47
C ARG A 32 -22.41 28.64 12.47
N LEU A 33 -22.12 28.87 11.19
CA LEU A 33 -22.24 27.80 10.20
C LEU A 33 -20.95 26.98 10.31
N ASP A 34 -20.99 25.93 11.12
CA ASP A 34 -19.95 24.89 11.07
C ASP A 34 -19.97 24.30 9.66
N ALA A 35 -18.98 24.67 8.85
CA ALA A 35 -18.77 24.10 7.54
C ALA A 35 -18.36 22.64 7.71
N TYR A 36 -19.32 21.72 7.59
CA TYR A 36 -19.03 20.30 7.45
C TYR A 36 -18.43 20.05 6.08
N ALA A 37 -17.14 20.35 5.93
CA ALA A 37 -16.35 19.75 4.87
C ALA A 37 -16.38 18.23 5.12
N GLN A 38 -17.08 17.49 4.27
CA GLN A 38 -17.11 16.04 4.31
C GLN A 38 -15.71 15.52 3.97
N ALA A 39 -14.88 15.30 4.99
CA ALA A 39 -13.68 14.49 4.88
C ALA A 39 -14.13 13.04 4.65
N TYR A 40 -14.46 12.72 3.40
CA TYR A 40 -14.78 11.36 2.99
C TYR A 40 -13.50 10.53 3.11
N SER A 41 -13.30 9.90 4.26
CA SER A 41 -12.33 8.81 4.38
C SER A 41 -12.95 7.59 3.70
N LEU A 42 -12.25 7.05 2.71
CA LEU A 42 -12.66 5.78 2.13
C LEU A 42 -12.55 4.71 3.24
N PRO A 43 -13.56 3.84 3.39
CA PRO A 43 -13.48 2.76 4.37
C PRO A 43 -12.22 1.93 4.09
N THR A 44 -11.41 1.76 5.12
CA THR A 44 -10.14 1.03 5.01
C THR A 44 -10.42 -0.48 5.07
N PRO A 45 -9.94 -1.28 4.10
CA PRO A 45 -10.11 -2.72 4.14
C PRO A 45 -9.49 -3.35 5.41
N PRO A 46 -10.07 -4.43 5.98
CA PRO A 46 -9.55 -5.08 7.17
C PRO A 46 -8.07 -5.52 7.06
N GLU A 47 -7.61 -5.89 5.86
CA GLU A 47 -6.24 -6.33 5.60
C GLU A 47 -5.24 -5.20 5.81
N VAL A 48 -5.64 -3.96 5.50
CA VAL A 48 -4.81 -2.77 5.70
C VAL A 48 -4.76 -2.41 7.19
N LEU A 49 -5.88 -2.53 7.90
CA LEU A 49 -5.92 -2.36 9.36
C LEU A 49 -5.02 -3.37 10.05
N GLN A 50 -5.08 -4.64 9.64
CA GLN A 50 -4.21 -5.69 10.15
C GLN A 50 -2.73 -5.37 9.93
N ALA A 51 -2.37 -4.79 8.78
CA ALA A 51 -0.99 -4.37 8.51
C ALA A 51 -0.51 -3.23 9.41
N TYR A 52 -1.42 -2.34 9.84
CA TYR A 52 -1.13 -1.29 10.81
C TYR A 52 -0.96 -1.87 12.23
N ASP A 53 -1.87 -2.75 12.64
CA ASP A 53 -1.82 -3.44 13.93
C ASP A 53 -0.56 -4.30 14.07
N SER A 54 -0.17 -4.99 12.98
CA SER A 54 1.06 -5.77 12.91
C SER A 54 2.32 -4.92 12.71
N GLN A 55 2.19 -3.59 12.64
CA GLN A 55 3.27 -2.64 12.38
C GLN A 55 4.10 -2.94 11.11
N THR A 56 3.52 -3.64 10.13
CA THR A 56 4.20 -3.90 8.85
C THR A 56 4.07 -2.71 7.90
N ARG A 57 3.07 -1.85 8.10
CA ARG A 57 2.84 -0.62 7.33
C ARG A 57 2.41 0.53 8.25
N SER A 58 2.81 1.76 7.94
CA SER A 58 2.24 2.96 8.56
C SER A 58 0.99 3.45 7.79
N PRO A 59 0.13 4.29 8.40
CA PRO A 59 -0.96 4.97 7.68
C PRO A 59 -0.49 5.85 6.51
N SER A 60 0.77 6.28 6.54
CA SER A 60 1.42 7.02 5.43
C SER A 60 2.02 6.10 4.35
N GLY A 61 1.82 4.78 4.45
CA GLY A 61 2.26 3.78 3.49
C GLY A 61 3.74 3.40 3.59
N LYS A 62 4.48 3.96 4.56
CA LYS A 62 5.90 3.64 4.81
C LYS A 62 6.02 2.26 5.48
N PRO A 63 7.14 1.53 5.27
CA PRO A 63 7.50 0.39 6.10
C PRO A 63 7.45 0.72 7.59
N GLY A 64 6.79 -0.11 8.39
CA GLY A 64 6.79 0.00 9.85
C GLY A 64 7.91 -0.83 10.50
N SER A 65 7.91 -0.88 11.83
CA SER A 65 8.91 -1.63 12.61
C SER A 65 8.84 -3.15 12.40
N GLY A 66 7.66 -3.69 12.13
CA GLY A 66 7.44 -5.12 11.85
C GLY A 66 7.62 -5.48 10.37
N TYR A 67 8.01 -4.52 9.52
CA TYR A 67 8.22 -4.76 8.11
C TYR A 67 9.48 -5.61 7.87
N PHE A 68 9.37 -6.61 6.99
CA PHE A 68 10.48 -7.45 6.56
C PHE A 68 10.54 -7.54 5.03
N GLN A 69 11.73 -7.85 4.51
CA GLN A 69 11.94 -8.20 3.10
C GLN A 69 12.85 -9.42 3.04
N ASN A 70 12.42 -10.47 2.37
CA ASN A 70 13.31 -11.60 2.09
C ASN A 70 14.31 -11.23 1.00
N ARG A 71 15.45 -11.91 1.00
CA ARG A 71 16.56 -11.62 0.08
C ARG A 71 17.01 -12.90 -0.61
N SER A 72 17.32 -12.78 -1.90
CA SER A 72 17.97 -13.84 -2.68
C SER A 72 19.25 -13.29 -3.26
N ASP A 73 20.36 -13.93 -2.94
CA ASP A 73 21.69 -13.62 -3.47
C ASP A 73 22.08 -14.67 -4.51
N TYR A 74 22.51 -14.21 -5.68
CA TYR A 74 22.81 -15.06 -6.82
C TYR A 74 24.29 -14.99 -7.17
N LYS A 75 24.91 -16.15 -7.39
CA LYS A 75 26.21 -16.29 -8.03
C LYS A 75 26.04 -17.16 -9.26
N ILE A 76 26.23 -16.57 -10.43
CA ILE A 76 25.96 -17.21 -11.72
C ILE A 76 27.27 -17.29 -12.49
N TRP A 77 27.61 -18.50 -12.94
CA TRP A 77 28.69 -18.77 -13.87
C TRP A 77 28.06 -19.28 -15.15
N VAL A 78 28.35 -18.62 -16.27
CA VAL A 78 27.71 -18.90 -17.55
C VAL A 78 28.75 -18.90 -18.67
N GLU A 79 28.56 -19.79 -19.61
CA GLU A 79 29.31 -19.91 -20.86
C GLU A 79 28.33 -19.90 -22.02
N LEU A 80 28.65 -19.07 -23.03
CA LEU A 80 27.89 -18.96 -24.27
C LEU A 80 28.76 -19.53 -25.40
N GLU A 81 28.19 -20.48 -26.15
CA GLU A 81 28.78 -21.05 -27.36
C GLU A 81 28.00 -20.52 -28.58
N PRO A 82 28.49 -19.49 -29.29
CA PRO A 82 27.73 -18.83 -30.36
C PRO A 82 27.44 -19.75 -31.55
N GLU A 83 28.42 -20.58 -31.94
CA GLU A 83 28.30 -21.50 -33.09
C GLU A 83 27.15 -22.49 -32.93
N SER A 84 27.00 -23.06 -31.72
CA SER A 84 25.93 -24.01 -31.39
C SER A 84 24.67 -23.32 -30.83
N ARG A 85 24.74 -22.01 -30.57
CA ARG A 85 23.70 -21.21 -29.89
C ARG A 85 23.31 -21.79 -28.52
N LYS A 86 24.29 -22.32 -27.79
CA LYS A 86 24.08 -22.98 -26.50
C LYS A 86 24.57 -22.11 -25.34
N VAL A 87 23.77 -22.05 -24.28
CA VAL A 87 24.17 -21.46 -22.99
C VAL A 87 24.28 -22.60 -21.98
N THR A 88 25.41 -22.67 -21.29
CA THR A 88 25.61 -23.59 -20.16
C THR A 88 26.06 -22.83 -18.94
N GLY A 89 25.80 -23.35 -17.76
CA GLY A 89 26.18 -22.64 -16.55
C GLY A 89 25.90 -23.38 -15.27
N ARG A 90 26.32 -22.74 -14.19
CA ARG A 90 26.05 -23.12 -12.81
C ARG A 90 25.56 -21.89 -12.08
N GLU A 91 24.59 -22.09 -11.19
CA GLU A 91 24.09 -21.04 -10.32
C GLU A 91 24.11 -21.53 -8.87
N SER A 92 24.44 -20.61 -7.96
CA SER A 92 24.26 -20.78 -6.52
C SER A 92 23.34 -19.66 -6.03
N VAL A 93 22.24 -20.04 -5.41
CA VAL A 93 21.28 -19.11 -4.81
C VAL A 93 21.33 -19.24 -3.30
N THR A 94 21.60 -18.13 -2.59
CA THR A 94 21.45 -18.07 -1.12
C THR A 94 20.18 -17.31 -0.81
N TYR A 95 19.21 -17.98 -0.17
CA TYR A 95 17.96 -17.36 0.25
C TYR A 95 17.98 -17.03 1.74
N THR A 96 17.71 -15.77 2.08
CA THR A 96 17.57 -15.31 3.45
C THR A 96 16.12 -15.02 3.75
N ASN A 97 15.52 -15.83 4.63
CA ASN A 97 14.19 -15.61 5.15
C ASN A 97 14.26 -14.63 6.35
N ASN A 98 13.89 -13.38 6.12
CA ASN A 98 13.80 -12.34 7.16
C ASN A 98 12.39 -12.25 7.76
N SER A 99 11.45 -13.06 7.27
CA SER A 99 10.11 -13.19 7.85
C SER A 99 10.17 -13.70 9.29
N PRO A 100 9.25 -13.28 10.18
CA PRO A 100 9.09 -13.88 11.49
C PRO A 100 8.51 -15.32 11.43
N HIS A 101 8.14 -15.80 10.25
CA HIS A 101 7.54 -17.12 10.04
C HIS A 101 8.51 -18.12 9.41
N THR A 102 8.35 -19.39 9.77
CA THR A 102 9.11 -20.50 9.19
C THR A 102 8.77 -20.66 7.70
N LEU A 103 9.78 -20.96 6.88
CA LEU A 103 9.63 -21.15 5.44
C LEU A 103 9.39 -22.64 5.13
N ASP A 104 8.14 -23.02 4.90
CA ASP A 104 7.78 -24.42 4.62
C ASP A 104 7.91 -24.82 3.14
N LYS A 105 7.95 -23.82 2.24
CA LYS A 105 7.99 -24.03 0.78
C LYS A 105 8.92 -23.03 0.12
N LEU A 106 9.80 -23.53 -0.75
CA LEU A 106 10.61 -22.70 -1.64
C LEU A 106 10.07 -22.83 -3.06
N VAL A 107 9.70 -21.70 -3.66
CA VAL A 107 9.19 -21.66 -5.04
C VAL A 107 10.30 -21.12 -5.94
N VAL A 108 10.66 -21.91 -6.96
CA VAL A 108 11.62 -21.51 -7.99
C VAL A 108 10.86 -21.27 -9.29
N ARG A 109 11.12 -20.12 -9.94
CA ARG A 109 10.47 -19.76 -11.20
C ARG A 109 11.36 -20.17 -12.36
N LEU A 110 10.86 -21.08 -13.18
CA LEU A 110 11.53 -21.58 -14.38
C LEU A 110 11.07 -20.77 -15.58
N TYR A 111 11.62 -19.57 -15.74
CA TYR A 111 11.19 -18.63 -16.78
C TYR A 111 11.33 -19.18 -18.22
N GLN A 112 12.22 -20.14 -18.45
CA GLN A 112 12.38 -20.76 -19.77
C GLN A 112 11.15 -21.57 -20.23
N ASP A 113 10.25 -21.93 -19.31
CA ASP A 113 9.01 -22.64 -19.65
C ASP A 113 8.02 -21.79 -20.45
N ILE A 114 8.26 -20.48 -20.63
CA ILE A 114 7.48 -19.68 -21.59
C ILE A 114 7.61 -20.21 -23.02
N TYR A 115 8.74 -20.84 -23.36
CA TYR A 115 8.98 -21.45 -24.68
C TYR A 115 8.45 -22.87 -24.79
N LYS A 116 7.89 -23.42 -23.71
CA LYS A 116 7.36 -24.79 -23.69
C LYS A 116 6.20 -24.95 -24.68
N LYS A 117 6.18 -26.07 -25.39
CA LYS A 117 5.03 -26.46 -26.23
C LYS A 117 3.74 -26.51 -25.41
N GLY A 118 2.69 -25.86 -25.90
CA GLY A 118 1.41 -25.75 -25.19
C GLY A 118 1.35 -24.64 -24.13
N PHE A 119 2.37 -23.79 -24.00
CA PHE A 119 2.27 -22.56 -23.21
C PHE A 119 1.22 -21.63 -23.83
N PHE A 120 0.22 -21.22 -23.03
CA PHE A 120 -0.84 -20.29 -23.40
C PHE A 120 -0.51 -18.90 -22.88
N GLY A 121 0.24 -18.12 -23.67
CA GLY A 121 0.49 -16.71 -23.44
C GLY A 121 -0.07 -15.86 -24.58
N ASP A 122 -0.19 -14.55 -24.37
CA ASP A 122 -0.67 -13.58 -25.37
C ASP A 122 0.40 -13.19 -26.42
N TYR A 123 1.55 -13.87 -26.42
CA TYR A 123 2.67 -13.59 -27.32
C TYR A 123 2.85 -14.74 -28.31
N SER A 124 3.09 -14.39 -29.58
CA SER A 124 3.47 -15.37 -30.61
C SER A 124 4.93 -15.75 -30.45
N ILE A 125 5.19 -17.06 -30.34
CA ILE A 125 6.54 -17.65 -30.28
C ILE A 125 6.72 -18.46 -31.56
N ASP A 126 7.82 -18.24 -32.27
CA ASP A 126 8.18 -19.00 -33.47
C ASP A 126 8.24 -20.50 -33.15
N GLU A 127 7.78 -21.35 -34.07
CA GLU A 127 7.76 -22.79 -33.84
C GLU A 127 9.19 -23.35 -33.65
N ASN A 128 10.19 -22.73 -34.27
CA ASN A 128 11.60 -23.11 -34.11
C ASN A 128 12.17 -22.74 -32.73
N ASP A 129 11.55 -21.77 -32.04
CA ASP A 129 11.95 -21.35 -30.69
C ASP A 129 11.23 -22.15 -29.60
N ARG A 130 10.32 -23.06 -29.97
CA ARG A 130 9.59 -23.91 -29.01
C ARG A 130 10.50 -25.00 -28.45
N THR A 131 10.49 -25.13 -27.13
CA THR A 131 11.25 -26.15 -26.39
C THR A 131 10.31 -27.12 -25.65
N ASN A 132 10.88 -28.17 -25.06
CA ASN A 132 10.14 -29.05 -24.14
C ASN A 132 9.93 -28.40 -22.75
N GLY A 133 10.47 -27.20 -22.53
CA GLY A 133 10.59 -26.56 -21.22
C GLY A 133 11.84 -27.05 -20.46
N VAL A 134 11.87 -26.76 -19.17
CA VAL A 134 12.94 -27.18 -18.26
C VAL A 134 12.74 -28.63 -17.85
N GLU A 135 13.77 -29.45 -18.05
CA GLU A 135 13.84 -30.83 -17.57
C GLU A 135 14.76 -30.90 -16.34
N ILE A 136 14.21 -31.32 -15.20
CA ILE A 136 14.96 -31.47 -13.96
C ILE A 136 15.46 -32.91 -13.89
N SER A 137 16.78 -33.09 -14.02
CA SER A 137 17.41 -34.42 -14.00
C SER A 137 17.66 -34.95 -12.58
N LEU A 138 17.89 -34.07 -11.62
CA LEU A 138 18.17 -34.42 -10.23
C LEU A 138 17.67 -33.32 -9.30
N LEU A 139 16.99 -33.72 -8.22
CA LEU A 139 16.67 -32.86 -7.09
C LEU A 139 17.12 -33.55 -5.81
N ALA A 140 17.91 -32.86 -4.99
CA ALA A 140 18.33 -33.35 -3.69
C ALA A 140 18.12 -32.30 -2.61
N ILE A 141 17.70 -32.74 -1.43
CA ILE A 141 17.49 -31.90 -0.24
C ILE A 141 18.37 -32.48 0.88
N ASN A 142 19.24 -31.67 1.47
CA ASN A 142 20.17 -32.10 2.51
C ASN A 142 21.06 -33.30 2.13
N GLY A 143 21.31 -33.49 0.82
CA GLY A 143 22.06 -34.63 0.29
C GLY A 143 21.21 -35.84 -0.09
N ASP A 144 19.93 -35.87 0.30
CA ASP A 144 19.01 -36.94 -0.06
C ASP A 144 18.32 -36.64 -1.38
N THR A 145 18.46 -37.56 -2.34
CA THR A 145 17.80 -37.42 -3.65
C THR A 145 16.32 -37.70 -3.52
N LEU A 146 15.49 -36.78 -4.01
CA LEU A 146 14.06 -36.99 -4.17
C LEU A 146 13.84 -37.75 -5.47
N SER A 147 13.38 -39.01 -5.37
CA SER A 147 13.06 -39.87 -6.51
C SER A 147 11.77 -39.46 -7.21
#